data_AF-A3LV53-F1
#
_entry.id   AF-A3LV53-F1
#
_cell.length_a   1.000
_cell.length_b   1.000
_cell.length_c   1.000
_cell.angle_alpha   90.00
_cell.angle_beta   90.00
_cell.angle_gamma   90.00
#
_symmetry.space_group_name_H-M   'P 1'
#
loop_
_entity.id
_entity.type
_entity.pdbx_description
1 polymer ?
#
loop_
_entity_poly.entity_id
_entity_poly.type
_entity_poly.pdbx_seq_one_letter_code
_entity_poly.pdbx_strand_id
1 'polypeptide(L)'
;LVSGFFFQGIGIGICFSQFNVFMSRLQNSPLAIGLFHGSWGLGASTSPLIATGLVEAGIKWNMFYLILLGFSIFNIANCYLAFVHWESSLTPWDPKVKKTDEIEENLSKLDGLMAEAVRTKMTCWASLFVFCYQGAEVSFGGWLTTYLRDYRMFTSTSISYVATCYWFGITLSRLVVTTFIHRKIGIPRANFLLATLAIVFVLLTWLIDNLISEIVTIFISGICIGPIYPLMISHVIQGNLLPDRIQIISMTISSAFGYSGGAVFPFLIGLISQ
;
A
#
# COMPACT_ATOMS: atom_id res chain seq x y z
N LEU A 1 4.28 -20.25 -11.89
CA LEU A 1 4.59 -18.96 -11.25
C LEU A 1 3.69 -17.84 -11.74
N VAL A 2 3.64 -17.54 -13.05
CA VAL A 2 2.77 -16.48 -13.62
C VAL A 2 1.29 -16.65 -13.27
N SER A 3 0.71 -17.84 -13.49
CA SER A 3 -0.70 -18.10 -13.15
C SER A 3 -0.97 -17.94 -11.64
N GLY A 4 -0.01 -18.28 -10.79
CA GLY A 4 -0.14 -18.12 -9.33
C GLY A 4 -0.23 -16.65 -8.92
N PHE A 5 0.64 -15.80 -9.47
CA PHE A 5 0.58 -14.35 -9.22
C PHE A 5 -0.68 -13.70 -9.79
N PHE A 6 -1.21 -14.19 -10.91
CA PHE A 6 -2.47 -13.71 -11.47
C PHE A 6 -3.65 -13.96 -10.51
N PHE A 7 -3.83 -15.20 -10.04
CA PHE A 7 -4.89 -15.52 -9.08
C PHE A 7 -4.69 -14.82 -7.73
N GLN A 8 -3.43 -14.68 -7.29
CA GLN A 8 -3.10 -13.90 -6.09
C GLN A 8 -3.54 -12.44 -6.22
N GLY A 9 -3.28 -11.80 -7.37
CA GLY A 9 -3.69 -10.43 -7.64
C GLY A 9 -5.21 -10.24 -7.60
N ILE A 10 -5.97 -11.15 -8.23
CA ILE A 10 -7.44 -11.14 -8.19
C ILE A 10 -7.94 -11.31 -6.74
N GLY A 11 -7.39 -12.29 -6.01
CA GLY A 11 -7.77 -12.56 -4.63
C GLY A 11 -7.51 -11.35 -3.72
N ILE A 12 -6.34 -10.73 -3.82
CA ILE A 12 -6.00 -9.52 -3.07
C ILE A 12 -6.98 -8.38 -3.42
N GLY A 13 -7.25 -8.13 -4.70
CA GLY A 13 -8.15 -7.06 -5.12
C GLY A 13 -9.57 -7.20 -4.57
N ILE A 14 -10.13 -8.41 -4.65
CA ILE A 14 -11.48 -8.71 -4.13
C ILE A 14 -11.50 -8.60 -2.62
N CYS A 15 -10.62 -9.31 -1.91
CA CYS A 15 -10.61 -9.30 -0.45
C CYS A 15 -10.34 -7.89 0.09
N PHE A 16 -9.34 -7.19 -0.44
CA PHE A 16 -8.96 -5.86 0.05
C PHE A 16 -10.10 -4.85 -0.13
N SER A 17 -10.79 -4.84 -1.28
CA SER A 17 -11.93 -3.94 -1.49
C SER A 17 -13.09 -4.23 -0.53
N GLN A 18 -13.45 -5.50 -0.36
CA GLN A 18 -14.54 -5.90 0.54
C GLN A 18 -14.22 -5.56 2.00
N PHE A 19 -12.99 -5.83 2.46
CA PHE A 19 -12.58 -5.47 3.82
C PHE A 19 -12.56 -3.96 4.04
N ASN A 20 -12.11 -3.16 3.07
CA ASN A 20 -12.17 -1.71 3.19
C ASN A 20 -13.61 -1.21 3.34
N VAL A 21 -14.55 -1.73 2.55
CA VAL A 21 -15.98 -1.39 2.68
C VAL A 21 -16.53 -1.82 4.04
N PHE A 22 -16.24 -3.05 4.47
CA PHE A 22 -16.70 -3.57 5.75
C PHE A 22 -16.18 -2.73 6.93
N MET A 23 -14.87 -2.48 6.99
CA MET A 23 -14.24 -1.71 8.06
C MET A 23 -14.76 -0.27 8.11
N SER A 24 -15.09 0.31 6.94
CA SER A 24 -15.64 1.67 6.86
C SER A 24 -17.00 1.83 7.54
N ARG A 25 -17.75 0.74 7.70
CA ARG A 25 -19.10 0.72 8.29
C ARG A 25 -19.16 0.25 9.74
N LEU A 26 -18.01 -0.07 10.35
CA LEU A 26 -17.95 -0.39 11.78
C LEU A 26 -18.13 0.88 12.63
N GLN A 27 -18.67 0.73 13.84
CA GLN A 27 -18.91 1.86 14.77
C GLN A 27 -17.64 2.70 15.04
N ASN A 28 -16.47 2.05 15.07
CA ASN A 28 -15.15 2.70 15.18
C ASN A 28 -14.34 2.59 13.89
N SER A 29 -14.94 3.00 12.77
CA SER A 29 -14.37 2.93 11.41
C SER A 29 -12.92 3.45 11.28
N PRO A 30 -12.55 4.63 11.82
CA PRO A 30 -11.16 5.11 11.72
C PRO A 30 -10.14 4.20 12.42
N LEU A 31 -10.47 3.64 13.58
CA LEU A 31 -9.59 2.73 14.31
C LEU A 31 -9.46 1.39 13.59
N ALA A 32 -10.58 0.85 13.08
CA ALA A 32 -10.61 -0.42 12.37
C ALA A 32 -9.80 -0.37 11.06
N ILE A 33 -10.00 0.68 10.25
CA ILE A 33 -9.23 0.94 9.03
C ILE A 33 -7.74 1.12 9.36
N GLY A 34 -7.43 1.87 10.44
CA GLY A 34 -6.06 2.08 10.90
C GLY A 34 -5.35 0.77 11.28
N LEU A 35 -6.02 -0.11 12.03
CA LEU A 35 -5.48 -1.42 12.39
C LEU A 35 -5.32 -2.34 11.18
N PHE A 36 -6.27 -2.32 10.24
CA PHE A 36 -6.20 -3.10 9.01
C PHE A 36 -4.97 -2.73 8.17
N HIS A 37 -4.76 -1.43 7.89
CA HIS A 37 -3.56 -0.98 7.17
C HIS A 37 -2.27 -1.10 8.00
N GLY A 38 -2.36 -1.00 9.32
CA GLY A 38 -1.24 -1.25 10.22
C GLY A 38 -0.73 -2.69 10.14
N SER A 39 -1.64 -3.66 10.04
CA SER A 39 -1.28 -5.08 9.90
C SER A 39 -0.49 -5.36 8.62
N TRP A 40 -0.80 -4.65 7.53
CA TRP A 40 -0.05 -4.72 6.27
C TRP A 40 1.40 -4.26 6.46
N GLY A 41 1.60 -3.13 7.15
CA GLY A 41 2.94 -2.61 7.43
C GLY A 41 3.78 -3.51 8.33
N LEU A 42 3.13 -4.13 9.33
CA LEU A 42 3.77 -5.13 10.20
C LEU A 42 4.22 -6.37 9.40
N GLY A 43 3.37 -6.88 8.51
CA GLY A 43 3.71 -7.99 7.62
C GLY A 43 4.87 -7.65 6.67
N ALA A 44 4.83 -6.47 6.06
CA ALA A 44 5.88 -5.99 5.17
C ALA A 44 7.25 -5.86 5.88
N SER A 45 7.24 -5.45 7.15
CA SER A 45 8.46 -5.28 7.94
C SER A 45 9.03 -6.62 8.45
N THR A 46 8.18 -7.56 8.83
CA THR A 46 8.58 -8.86 9.40
C THR A 46 8.93 -9.92 8.35
N SER A 47 8.34 -9.83 7.16
CA SER A 47 8.54 -10.79 6.06
C SER A 47 10.01 -10.98 5.65
N PRO A 48 10.84 -9.93 5.44
CA PRO A 48 12.26 -10.09 5.12
C PRO A 48 13.06 -10.83 6.19
N LEU A 49 12.75 -10.62 7.48
CA LEU A 49 13.41 -11.28 8.60
C LEU A 49 13.11 -12.78 8.60
N ILE A 50 11.84 -13.16 8.40
CA ILE A 50 11.42 -14.56 8.34
C ILE A 50 12.07 -15.24 7.12
N ALA A 51 11.99 -14.61 5.95
CA ALA A 51 12.57 -15.15 4.72
C ALA A 51 14.09 -15.38 4.87
N THR A 52 14.78 -14.43 5.49
CA THR A 52 16.23 -14.52 5.70
C THR A 52 16.60 -15.54 6.75
N GLY A 53 15.84 -15.64 7.85
CA GLY A 53 16.04 -16.67 8.86
C GLY A 53 15.91 -18.09 8.29
N LEU A 54 15.01 -18.31 7.31
CA LEU A 54 14.92 -19.59 6.59
C LEU A 54 16.17 -19.86 5.75
N VAL A 55 16.63 -18.87 4.99
CA VAL A 55 17.81 -19.01 4.11
C VAL A 55 19.07 -19.29 4.92
N GLU A 56 19.28 -18.56 6.03
CA GLU A 56 20.42 -18.77 6.93
C GLU A 56 20.37 -20.13 7.64
N ALA A 57 19.17 -20.66 7.92
CA ALA A 57 18.99 -22.01 8.44
C ALA A 57 19.20 -23.11 7.39
N GLY A 58 19.58 -22.77 6.14
CA GLY A 58 19.75 -23.72 5.04
C GLY A 58 18.44 -24.29 4.48
N ILE A 59 17.29 -23.69 4.85
CA ILE A 59 15.98 -24.11 4.37
C ILE A 59 15.77 -23.56 2.96
N LYS A 60 15.24 -24.40 2.06
CA LYS A 60 14.94 -24.00 0.68
C LYS A 60 13.94 -22.84 0.66
N TRP A 61 14.21 -21.83 -0.17
CA TRP A 61 13.39 -20.61 -0.32
C TRP A 61 11.91 -20.90 -0.59
N ASN A 62 11.60 -21.99 -1.30
CA ASN A 62 10.22 -22.37 -1.63
C ASN A 62 9.38 -22.75 -0.40
N MET A 63 10.00 -23.09 0.73
CA MET A 63 9.31 -23.36 1.99
C MET A 63 8.70 -22.08 2.60
N PHE A 64 9.16 -20.90 2.21
CA PHE A 64 8.54 -19.64 2.62
C PHE A 64 7.07 -19.56 2.18
N TYR A 65 6.71 -20.13 1.04
CA TYR A 65 5.31 -20.17 0.58
C TYR A 65 4.40 -21.03 1.47
N LEU A 66 4.94 -22.02 2.21
CA LEU A 66 4.17 -22.79 3.18
C LEU A 66 3.79 -21.94 4.40
N ILE A 67 4.67 -21.00 4.81
CA ILE A 67 4.36 -20.04 5.87
C ILE A 67 3.21 -19.12 5.40
N LEU A 68 3.28 -18.60 4.17
CA LEU A 68 2.21 -17.79 3.60
C LEU A 68 0.90 -18.55 3.48
N LEU A 69 0.95 -19.84 3.12
CA LEU A 69 -0.22 -20.72 3.10
C LEU A 69 -0.81 -20.89 4.50
N GLY A 70 0.03 -21.11 5.52
CA GLY A 70 -0.41 -21.20 6.92
C GLY A 70 -1.12 -19.94 7.40
N PHE A 71 -0.56 -18.76 7.14
CA PHE A 71 -1.22 -17.48 7.43
C PHE A 71 -2.52 -17.29 6.65
N SER A 72 -2.59 -17.78 5.40
CA SER A 72 -3.79 -17.71 4.58
C SER A 72 -4.92 -18.59 5.14
N ILE A 73 -4.61 -19.84 5.52
CA ILE A 73 -5.56 -20.75 6.17
C ILE A 73 -6.03 -20.17 7.50
N PHE A 74 -5.10 -19.63 8.30
CA PHE A 74 -5.43 -18.94 9.54
C PHE A 74 -6.38 -17.76 9.31
N ASN A 75 -6.13 -16.93 8.29
CA ASN A 75 -7.04 -15.83 7.93
C ASN A 75 -8.42 -16.33 7.51
N ILE A 76 -8.50 -17.37 6.68
CA ILE A 76 -9.77 -17.98 6.26
C ILE A 76 -10.55 -18.49 7.47
N ALA A 77 -9.90 -19.18 8.40
CA ALA A 77 -10.54 -19.66 9.62
C ALA A 77 -11.06 -18.50 10.48
N ASN A 78 -10.28 -17.43 10.66
CA ASN A 78 -10.72 -16.25 11.40
C ASN A 78 -11.90 -15.54 10.71
N CYS A 79 -11.87 -15.42 9.38
CA CYS A 79 -12.98 -14.86 8.62
C CYS A 79 -14.24 -15.72 8.80
N TYR A 80 -14.11 -17.04 8.68
CA TYR A 80 -15.23 -17.95 8.91
C TYR A 80 -15.81 -17.78 10.31
N LEU A 81 -14.97 -17.81 11.36
CA LEU A 81 -15.42 -17.63 12.74
C LEU A 81 -16.06 -16.25 12.99
N ALA A 82 -15.54 -15.20 12.35
CA ALA A 82 -16.09 -13.85 12.48
C ALA A 82 -17.49 -13.72 11.86
N PHE A 83 -17.77 -14.45 10.77
CA PHE A 83 -19.03 -14.29 10.01
C PHE A 83 -20.03 -15.43 10.16
N VAL A 84 -19.65 -16.60 10.68
CA VAL A 84 -20.52 -17.80 10.75
C VAL A 84 -21.77 -17.63 11.63
N HIS A 85 -21.74 -16.73 12.62
CA HIS A 85 -22.89 -16.46 13.50
C HIS A 85 -23.52 -15.07 13.29
N TRP A 86 -23.19 -14.39 12.18
CA TRP A 86 -23.57 -12.99 11.94
C TRP A 86 -24.85 -12.82 11.12
N GLU A 87 -25.61 -13.89 10.88
CA GLU A 87 -26.77 -13.92 9.99
C GLU A 87 -27.87 -12.90 10.37
N SER A 88 -28.07 -12.63 11.66
CA SER A 88 -29.00 -11.60 12.15
C SER A 88 -28.48 -10.17 11.99
N SER A 89 -27.15 -9.97 12.03
CA SER A 89 -26.47 -8.66 11.90
C SER A 89 -26.17 -8.30 10.44
N LEU A 90 -26.28 -9.26 9.53
CA LEU A 90 -26.18 -9.09 8.08
C LEU A 90 -27.52 -8.69 7.43
N THR A 91 -28.62 -8.60 8.17
CA THR A 91 -29.92 -8.15 7.66
C THR A 91 -29.90 -6.78 6.95
N PRO A 92 -29.07 -5.78 7.33
CA PRO A 92 -28.90 -4.55 6.55
C PRO A 92 -28.13 -4.73 5.23
N TRP A 93 -27.52 -5.90 5.02
CA TRP A 93 -26.72 -6.28 3.86
C TRP A 93 -27.41 -7.35 2.99
N ASP A 94 -28.65 -7.74 3.32
CA ASP A 94 -29.42 -8.70 2.53
C ASP A 94 -29.84 -8.06 1.19
N PRO A 95 -29.37 -8.57 0.04
CA PRO A 95 -29.69 -8.03 -1.28
C PRO A 95 -31.20 -8.08 -1.61
N LYS A 96 -32.01 -8.80 -0.81
CA LYS A 96 -33.47 -8.83 -0.97
C LYS A 96 -34.18 -7.49 -0.71
N VAL A 97 -33.47 -6.45 -0.26
CA VAL A 97 -34.07 -5.14 0.06
C VAL A 97 -34.02 -4.11 -1.09
N LYS A 98 -33.41 -4.37 -2.25
CA LYS A 98 -33.47 -3.41 -3.39
C LYS A 98 -33.77 -4.08 -4.74
N LYS A 99 -34.88 -3.64 -5.35
CA LYS A 99 -35.40 -4.08 -6.65
C LYS A 99 -34.38 -3.91 -7.78
N THR A 100 -34.41 -4.83 -8.72
CA THR A 100 -33.57 -4.93 -9.92
C THR A 100 -33.61 -3.67 -10.81
N ASP A 101 -34.70 -2.92 -10.83
CA ASP A 101 -34.83 -1.67 -11.61
C ASP A 101 -34.00 -0.51 -11.01
N GLU A 102 -33.82 -0.47 -9.68
CA GLU A 102 -32.92 0.49 -9.04
C GLU A 102 -31.44 0.16 -9.33
N ILE A 103 -31.11 -1.10 -9.62
CA ILE A 103 -29.73 -1.51 -9.89
C ILE A 103 -29.28 -1.01 -11.26
N GLU A 104 -30.11 -1.11 -12.30
CA GLU A 104 -29.80 -0.55 -13.64
C GLU A 104 -29.75 0.99 -13.64
N GLU A 105 -30.66 1.66 -12.92
CA GLU A 105 -30.62 3.11 -12.79
C GLU A 105 -29.40 3.57 -11.96
N ASN A 106 -29.02 2.82 -10.92
CA ASN A 106 -27.80 3.10 -10.15
C ASN A 106 -26.52 2.78 -10.92
N LEU A 107 -26.50 1.74 -11.76
CA LEU A 107 -25.37 1.37 -12.62
C LEU A 107 -25.14 2.42 -13.71
N SER A 108 -26.20 2.86 -14.40
CA SER A 108 -26.11 3.92 -15.41
C SER A 108 -25.70 5.27 -14.81
N LYS A 109 -26.18 5.59 -13.59
CA LYS A 109 -25.67 6.72 -12.79
C LYS A 109 -24.20 6.53 -12.41
N LEU A 110 -23.78 5.31 -12.03
CA LEU A 110 -22.38 5.01 -11.71
C LEU A 110 -21.47 5.19 -12.93
N ASP A 111 -21.89 4.71 -14.10
CA ASP A 111 -21.16 4.84 -15.36
C ASP A 111 -21.01 6.31 -15.77
N GLY A 112 -22.09 7.10 -15.61
CA GLY A 112 -22.06 8.54 -15.81
C GLY A 112 -21.10 9.25 -14.85
N LEU A 113 -21.13 8.90 -13.56
CA LEU A 113 -20.24 9.45 -12.53
C LEU A 113 -18.79 9.00 -12.72
N MET A 114 -18.55 7.78 -13.22
CA MET A 114 -17.22 7.26 -13.50
C MET A 114 -16.63 7.94 -14.74
N ALA A 115 -17.42 8.13 -15.80
CA ALA A 115 -17.02 8.92 -16.96
C ALA A 115 -16.73 10.38 -16.57
N GLU A 116 -17.54 10.97 -15.69
CA GLU A 116 -17.32 12.30 -15.12
C GLU A 116 -16.01 12.35 -14.30
N ALA A 117 -15.78 11.36 -13.44
CA ALA A 117 -14.57 11.26 -12.62
C ALA A 117 -13.30 11.17 -13.47
N VAL A 118 -13.29 10.33 -14.52
CA VAL A 118 -12.14 10.18 -15.43
C VAL A 118 -11.88 11.44 -16.25
N ARG A 119 -12.92 12.20 -16.60
CA ARG A 119 -12.78 13.48 -17.33
C ARG A 119 -12.34 14.63 -16.44
N THR A 120 -12.45 14.48 -15.13
CA THR A 120 -12.09 15.52 -14.17
C THR A 120 -10.57 15.65 -14.09
N LYS A 121 -10.04 16.82 -14.49
CA LYS A 121 -8.58 17.09 -14.53
C LYS A 121 -7.89 16.77 -13.20
N MET A 122 -8.52 17.11 -12.07
CA MET A 122 -7.97 16.85 -10.74
C MET A 122 -7.80 15.35 -10.47
N THR A 123 -8.76 14.52 -10.89
CA THR A 123 -8.69 13.05 -10.78
C THR A 123 -7.56 12.48 -11.65
N CYS A 124 -7.34 13.03 -12.85
CA CYS A 124 -6.19 12.63 -13.67
C CYS A 124 -4.86 12.98 -13.00
N TRP A 125 -4.73 14.19 -12.46
CA TRP A 125 -3.51 14.60 -11.76
C TRP A 125 -3.26 13.79 -10.48
N ALA A 126 -4.31 13.52 -9.70
CA ALA A 126 -4.21 12.65 -8.52
C ALA A 126 -3.81 11.23 -8.93
N SER A 127 -4.45 10.66 -9.96
CA SER A 127 -4.09 9.34 -10.49
C SER A 127 -2.63 9.27 -10.95
N LEU A 128 -2.16 10.28 -11.69
CA LEU A 128 -0.77 10.33 -12.16
C LEU A 128 0.22 10.46 -10.99
N PHE A 129 -0.10 11.30 -10.01
CA PHE A 129 0.71 11.45 -8.81
C PHE A 129 0.82 10.13 -8.04
N VAL A 130 -0.30 9.46 -7.79
CA VAL A 130 -0.34 8.17 -7.09
C VAL A 130 0.36 7.07 -7.89
N PHE A 131 0.20 7.05 -9.22
CA PHE A 131 0.92 6.14 -10.13
C PHE A 131 2.44 6.28 -9.98
N CYS A 132 2.96 7.51 -10.05
CA CYS A 132 4.40 7.77 -9.88
C CYS A 132 4.88 7.48 -8.46
N TYR A 133 4.13 7.91 -7.44
CA TYR A 133 4.47 7.68 -6.03
C TYR A 133 4.55 6.19 -5.69
N GLN A 134 3.49 5.43 -6.00
CA GLN A 134 3.41 4.01 -5.68
C GLN A 134 4.44 3.22 -6.50
N GLY A 135 4.65 3.64 -7.75
CA GLY A 135 5.72 3.15 -8.60
C GLY A 135 7.09 3.31 -7.95
N ALA A 136 7.42 4.51 -7.46
CA ALA A 136 8.69 4.80 -6.78
C ALA A 136 8.84 4.03 -5.45
N GLU A 137 7.80 4.00 -4.60
CA GLU A 137 7.81 3.31 -3.30
C GLU A 137 8.09 1.81 -3.46
N VAL A 138 7.36 1.14 -4.36
CA VAL A 138 7.47 -0.31 -4.58
C VAL A 138 8.75 -0.64 -5.33
N SER A 139 9.13 0.19 -6.30
CA SER A 139 10.38 0.02 -7.04
C SER A 139 11.58 0.11 -6.12
N PHE A 140 11.68 1.18 -5.32
CA PHE A 140 12.79 1.35 -4.40
C PHE A 140 12.85 0.18 -3.41
N GLY A 141 11.72 -0.23 -2.81
CA GLY A 141 11.67 -1.37 -1.90
C GLY A 141 12.07 -2.70 -2.54
N GLY A 142 11.67 -2.95 -3.79
CA GLY A 142 12.03 -4.17 -4.52
C GLY A 142 13.50 -4.18 -4.95
N TRP A 143 13.96 -3.09 -5.56
CA TRP A 143 15.33 -2.94 -6.06
C TRP A 143 16.37 -2.85 -4.96
N LEU A 144 16.00 -2.34 -3.79
CA LEU A 144 16.89 -2.18 -2.65
C LEU A 144 17.61 -3.49 -2.29
N THR A 145 16.88 -4.60 -2.25
CA THR A 145 17.48 -5.90 -1.87
C THR A 145 18.49 -6.40 -2.90
N THR A 146 18.23 -6.19 -4.19
CA THR A 146 19.15 -6.52 -5.29
C THR A 146 20.36 -5.59 -5.27
N TYR A 147 20.15 -4.28 -5.10
CA TYR A 147 21.22 -3.29 -5.00
C TYR A 147 22.22 -3.63 -3.89
N LEU A 148 21.72 -3.92 -2.68
CA LEU A 148 22.59 -4.24 -1.53
C LEU A 148 23.33 -5.57 -1.71
N ARG A 149 22.75 -6.51 -2.46
CA ARG A 149 23.40 -7.78 -2.78
C ARG A 149 24.50 -7.60 -3.83
N ASP A 150 24.16 -7.01 -4.96
CA ASP A 150 25.00 -7.05 -6.16
C ASP A 150 26.04 -5.93 -6.20
N TYR A 151 25.74 -4.76 -5.61
CA TYR A 151 26.66 -3.60 -5.61
C TYR A 151 27.37 -3.42 -4.27
N ARG A 152 26.68 -3.63 -3.15
CA ARG A 152 27.27 -3.49 -1.80
C ARG A 152 27.85 -4.79 -1.25
N MET A 153 27.59 -5.94 -1.89
CA MET A 153 28.10 -7.26 -1.47
C MET A 153 27.78 -7.59 0.00
N PHE A 154 26.64 -7.11 0.51
CA PHE A 154 26.22 -7.35 1.88
C PHE A 154 25.69 -8.79 2.06
N THR A 155 25.79 -9.28 3.30
CA THR A 155 25.24 -10.59 3.68
C THR A 155 23.71 -10.59 3.65
N SER A 156 23.09 -11.75 3.44
CA SER A 156 21.63 -11.91 3.43
C SER A 156 20.97 -11.31 4.68
N THR A 157 21.57 -11.54 5.85
CA THR A 157 21.15 -10.96 7.14
C THR A 157 21.13 -9.43 7.12
N SER A 158 22.20 -8.79 6.64
CA SER A 158 22.30 -7.33 6.58
C SER A 158 21.27 -6.73 5.62
N ILE A 159 21.09 -7.35 4.45
CA ILE A 159 20.08 -6.94 3.45
C ILE A 159 18.68 -6.99 4.06
N SER A 160 18.39 -8.04 4.83
CA SER A 160 17.08 -8.21 5.48
C SER A 160 16.79 -7.11 6.51
N TYR A 161 17.80 -6.73 7.31
CA TYR A 161 17.65 -5.65 8.29
C TYR A 161 17.37 -4.32 7.61
N VAL A 162 18.10 -4.01 6.54
CA VAL A 162 17.90 -2.77 5.78
C VAL A 162 16.51 -2.74 5.13
N ALA A 163 16.07 -3.85 4.52
CA ALA A 163 14.73 -3.96 3.92
C ALA A 163 13.62 -3.86 4.97
N THR A 164 13.78 -4.49 6.14
CA THR A 164 12.86 -4.34 7.26
C THR A 164 12.79 -2.91 7.76
N CYS A 165 13.93 -2.22 7.89
CA CYS A 165 13.97 -0.82 8.27
C CYS A 165 13.22 0.08 7.29
N TYR A 166 13.33 -0.17 5.97
CA TYR A 166 12.56 0.57 4.97
C TYR A 166 11.04 0.48 5.21
N TRP A 167 10.51 -0.75 5.25
CA TRP A 167 9.06 -0.98 5.43
C TRP A 167 8.57 -0.56 6.81
N PHE A 168 9.41 -0.74 7.84
CA PHE A 168 9.11 -0.29 9.20
C PHE A 168 9.06 1.24 9.28
N GLY A 169 9.97 1.95 8.62
CA GLY A 169 9.95 3.41 8.51
C GLY A 169 8.68 3.94 7.82
N ILE A 170 8.25 3.30 6.74
CA ILE A 170 6.96 3.60 6.07
C ILE A 170 5.79 3.38 7.02
N THR A 171 5.79 2.27 7.75
CA THR A 171 4.70 1.94 8.69
C THR A 171 4.64 2.94 9.84
N LEU A 172 5.79 3.23 10.46
CA LEU A 172 5.91 4.16 11.58
C LEU A 172 5.49 5.58 11.19
N SER A 173 5.88 6.04 10.00
CA SER A 173 5.54 7.38 9.52
C SER A 173 4.07 7.56 9.19
N ARG A 174 3.40 6.52 8.65
CA ARG A 174 1.95 6.52 8.46
C ARG A 174 1.18 6.70 9.77
N LEU A 175 1.66 6.10 10.86
CA LEU A 175 1.02 6.19 12.18
C LEU A 175 1.35 7.50 12.93
N VAL A 176 2.63 7.88 12.99
CA VAL A 176 3.11 8.96 13.86
C VAL A 176 3.26 10.27 13.09
N VAL A 177 4.02 10.25 11.99
CA VAL A 177 4.45 11.45 11.28
C VAL A 177 3.30 12.11 10.55
N THR A 178 2.41 11.33 9.93
CA THR A 178 1.22 11.84 9.22
C THR A 178 0.35 12.72 10.12
N THR A 179 0.10 12.27 11.35
CA THR A 179 -0.72 12.99 12.34
C THR A 179 -0.05 14.27 12.83
N PHE A 180 1.27 14.26 12.99
CA PHE A 180 2.03 15.39 13.52
C PHE A 180 2.29 16.49 12.48
N ILE A 181 2.70 16.09 11.27
CA ILE A 181 3.09 17.01 10.20
C ILE A 181 1.89 17.79 9.66
N HIS A 182 0.73 17.13 9.51
CA HIS A 182 -0.51 17.76 9.06
C HIS A 182 -0.84 19.00 9.90
N ARG A 183 -0.67 18.92 11.23
CA ARG A 183 -1.00 20.01 12.17
C ARG A 183 -0.04 21.19 12.14
N LYS A 184 1.23 21.00 11.75
CA LYS A 184 2.28 22.03 11.90
C LYS A 184 2.62 22.81 10.63
N ILE A 185 2.67 22.16 9.47
CA ILE A 185 3.33 22.72 8.26
C ILE A 185 2.32 22.98 7.12
N GLY A 186 1.13 22.37 7.19
CA GLY A 186 0.15 22.37 6.11
C GLY A 186 0.49 21.36 5.01
N ILE A 187 -0.54 20.84 4.34
CA ILE A 187 -0.43 19.60 3.55
C ILE A 187 0.48 19.72 2.31
N PRO A 188 0.35 20.75 1.43
CA PRO A 188 1.15 20.81 0.21
C PRO A 188 2.65 21.02 0.50
N ARG A 189 2.96 21.86 1.50
CA ARG A 189 4.35 22.15 1.92
C ARG A 189 4.99 20.92 2.56
N ALA A 190 4.23 20.20 3.37
CA ALA A 190 4.67 18.93 3.96
C ALA A 190 5.04 17.91 2.88
N ASN A 191 4.18 17.70 1.87
CA ASN A 191 4.46 16.77 0.78
C ASN A 191 5.72 17.14 -0.01
N PHE A 192 5.90 18.43 -0.33
CA PHE A 192 7.09 18.89 -1.05
C PHE A 192 8.37 18.69 -0.22
N LEU A 193 8.33 19.02 1.07
CA LEU A 193 9.45 18.82 1.99
C LEU A 193 9.81 17.33 2.12
N LEU A 194 8.81 16.47 2.34
CA LEU A 194 9.01 15.03 2.50
C LEU A 194 9.54 14.39 1.21
N ALA A 195 9.02 14.76 0.05
CA ALA A 195 9.53 14.27 -1.23
C ALA A 195 10.98 14.70 -1.47
N THR A 196 11.31 15.96 -1.16
CA THR A 196 12.69 16.48 -1.29
C THR A 196 13.64 15.75 -0.34
N LEU A 197 13.25 15.57 0.93
CA LEU A 197 14.04 14.82 1.89
C LEU A 197 14.22 13.36 1.48
N ALA A 198 13.18 12.71 0.97
CA ALA A 198 13.26 11.33 0.47
C ALA A 198 14.31 11.23 -0.65
N ILE A 199 14.32 12.15 -1.63
CA ILE A 199 15.32 12.18 -2.70
C ILE A 199 16.73 12.36 -2.12
N VAL A 200 16.92 13.29 -1.18
CA VAL A 200 18.23 13.50 -0.54
C VAL A 200 18.72 12.25 0.17
N PHE A 201 17.89 11.59 0.97
CA PHE A 201 18.28 10.38 1.69
C PHE A 201 18.53 9.18 0.76
N VAL A 202 17.78 9.06 -0.33
CA VAL A 202 18.04 8.06 -1.38
C VAL A 202 19.34 8.35 -2.15
N LEU A 203 19.72 9.62 -2.30
CA LEU A 203 21.05 9.93 -2.86
C LEU A 203 22.17 9.63 -1.86
N LEU A 204 21.94 9.87 -0.56
CA LEU A 204 22.90 9.54 0.48
C LEU A 204 23.19 8.03 0.59
N THR A 205 22.18 7.17 0.37
CA THR A 205 22.40 5.71 0.28
C THR A 205 23.35 5.33 -0.85
N TRP A 206 23.31 6.07 -1.95
CA TRP A 206 24.21 5.80 -3.06
C TRP A 206 25.64 6.30 -2.78
N LEU A 207 25.78 7.46 -2.14
CA LEU A 207 27.06 8.12 -1.87
C LEU A 207 27.89 7.46 -0.75
N ILE A 208 27.24 6.93 0.30
CA ILE A 208 27.93 6.45 1.50
C ILE A 208 27.92 4.92 1.54
N ASP A 209 29.10 4.32 1.49
CA ASP A 209 29.27 2.87 1.59
C ASP A 209 29.54 2.42 3.03
N ASN A 210 28.50 2.40 3.85
CA ASN A 210 28.56 1.90 5.22
C ASN A 210 27.21 1.31 5.63
N LEU A 211 27.21 0.08 6.18
CA LEU A 211 25.99 -0.61 6.59
C LEU A 211 25.12 0.21 7.56
N ILE A 212 25.72 0.85 8.57
CA ILE A 212 24.97 1.64 9.55
C ILE A 212 24.35 2.86 8.87
N SER A 213 25.12 3.52 7.99
CA SER A 213 24.61 4.65 7.22
C SER A 213 23.44 4.23 6.36
N GLU A 214 23.56 3.13 5.59
CA GLU A 214 22.51 2.59 4.73
C GLU A 214 21.23 2.30 5.53
N ILE A 215 21.33 1.63 6.69
CA ILE A 215 20.19 1.38 7.57
C ILE A 215 19.49 2.68 7.97
N VAL A 216 20.26 3.69 8.40
CA VAL A 216 19.71 4.96 8.88
C VAL A 216 19.09 5.76 7.73
N THR A 217 19.78 5.92 6.61
CA THR A 217 19.29 6.69 5.47
C THR A 217 18.07 6.05 4.83
N ILE A 218 18.00 4.71 4.78
CA ILE A 218 16.85 3.97 4.24
C ILE A 218 15.66 3.99 5.19
N PHE A 219 15.92 3.89 6.50
CA PHE A 219 14.86 4.06 7.49
C PHE A 219 14.23 5.46 7.41
N ILE A 220 15.06 6.50 7.30
CA ILE A 220 14.58 7.88 7.17
C ILE A 220 13.89 8.09 5.82
N SER A 221 14.39 7.54 4.71
CA SER A 221 13.70 7.64 3.42
C SER A 221 12.33 6.97 3.47
N GLY A 222 12.20 5.81 4.11
CA GLY A 222 10.91 5.17 4.39
C GLY A 222 9.98 6.05 5.22
N ILE A 223 10.51 6.74 6.24
CA ILE A 223 9.74 7.70 7.05
C ILE A 223 9.27 8.89 6.20
N CYS A 224 10.07 9.35 5.24
CA CYS A 224 9.70 10.46 4.37
C CYS A 224 8.67 10.06 3.32
N ILE A 225 8.80 8.86 2.74
CA ILE A 225 7.91 8.35 1.68
C ILE A 225 6.52 8.05 2.24
N GLY A 226 6.44 7.36 3.38
CA GLY A 226 5.18 6.82 3.90
C GLY A 226 3.99 7.80 4.04
N PRO A 227 4.16 9.04 4.54
CA PRO A 227 3.06 10.00 4.70
C PRO A 227 2.56 10.64 3.41
N ILE A 228 3.31 10.58 2.31
CA ILE A 228 3.02 11.35 1.08
C ILE A 228 1.64 10.99 0.52
N TYR A 229 1.31 9.69 0.45
CA TYR A 229 0.02 9.23 -0.07
C TYR A 229 -1.17 9.61 0.86
N PRO A 230 -1.16 9.30 2.17
CA PRO A 230 -2.21 9.76 3.09
C PRO A 230 -2.41 11.28 3.12
N LEU A 231 -1.32 12.05 3.04
CA LEU A 231 -1.37 13.51 2.99
C LEU A 231 -2.00 13.99 1.67
N MET A 232 -1.64 13.39 0.53
CA MET A 232 -2.28 13.72 -0.75
C MET A 232 -3.79 13.46 -0.71
N ILE A 233 -4.25 12.31 -0.18
CA ILE A 233 -5.69 12.03 -0.05
C ILE A 233 -6.34 13.09 0.85
N SER A 234 -5.73 13.37 2.00
CA SER A 234 -6.24 14.37 2.94
C SER A 234 -6.34 15.76 2.31
N HIS A 235 -5.40 16.12 1.43
CA HIS A 235 -5.45 17.38 0.69
C HIS A 235 -6.63 17.45 -0.27
N VAL A 236 -6.88 16.38 -1.02
CA VAL A 236 -8.00 16.29 -1.97
C VAL A 236 -9.34 16.41 -1.24
N ILE A 237 -9.47 15.73 -0.09
CA ILE A 237 -10.68 15.76 0.75
C ILE A 237 -10.87 17.14 1.38
N GLN A 238 -9.89 17.61 2.15
CA GLN A 238 -10.03 18.84 2.95
C GLN A 238 -10.02 20.11 2.08
N GLY A 239 -9.41 20.04 0.90
CA GLY A 239 -9.38 21.14 -0.05
C GLY A 239 -10.64 21.27 -0.90
N ASN A 240 -11.64 20.37 -0.74
CA ASN A 240 -12.83 20.28 -1.60
C ASN A 240 -12.46 20.34 -3.10
N LEU A 241 -11.36 19.68 -3.47
CA LEU A 241 -10.80 19.73 -4.83
C LEU A 241 -11.60 18.86 -5.82
N LEU A 242 -12.49 18.02 -5.29
CA LEU A 242 -13.41 17.19 -6.04
C LEU A 242 -14.82 17.38 -5.49
N PRO A 243 -15.85 17.40 -6.35
CA PRO A 243 -17.24 17.32 -5.92
C PRO A 243 -17.52 16.04 -5.13
N ASP A 244 -18.26 16.14 -4.02
CA ASP A 244 -18.60 15.04 -3.11
C ASP A 244 -19.13 13.79 -3.85
N ARG A 245 -19.93 14.01 -4.91
CA ARG A 245 -20.53 12.93 -5.72
C ARG A 245 -19.51 12.04 -6.46
N ILE A 246 -18.36 12.59 -6.88
CA ILE A 246 -17.33 11.84 -7.63
C ILE A 246 -16.09 11.55 -6.80
N GLN A 247 -16.01 12.05 -5.57
CA GLN A 247 -14.83 12.00 -4.73
C GLN A 247 -14.38 10.56 -4.43
N ILE A 248 -15.31 9.69 -4.03
CA ILE A 248 -15.01 8.27 -3.74
C ILE A 248 -14.56 7.54 -5.01
N ILE A 249 -15.27 7.74 -6.13
CA ILE A 249 -14.95 7.09 -7.41
C ILE A 249 -13.56 7.53 -7.90
N SER A 250 -13.26 8.83 -7.79
CA SER A 250 -11.96 9.40 -8.18
C SER A 250 -10.79 8.86 -7.36
N MET A 251 -10.99 8.62 -6.05
CA MET A 251 -9.98 7.99 -5.20
C MET A 251 -9.76 6.52 -5.55
N THR A 252 -10.83 5.80 -5.85
CA THR A 252 -10.73 4.40 -6.31
C THR A 252 -9.96 4.31 -7.62
N ILE A 253 -10.26 5.18 -8.60
CA ILE A 253 -9.51 5.28 -9.85
C ILE A 253 -8.04 5.59 -9.57
N SER A 254 -7.76 6.61 -8.74
CA SER A 254 -6.38 7.01 -8.41
C SER A 254 -5.59 5.87 -7.74
N SER A 255 -6.23 5.13 -6.84
CA SER A 255 -5.62 3.98 -6.15
C SER A 255 -5.34 2.84 -7.14
N ALA A 256 -6.25 2.56 -8.08
CA ALA A 256 -6.08 1.56 -9.11
C ALA A 256 -4.85 1.89 -10.00
N PHE A 257 -4.73 3.15 -10.44
CA PHE A 257 -3.54 3.63 -11.13
C PHE A 257 -2.27 3.50 -10.26
N GLY A 258 -2.36 3.74 -8.94
CA GLY A 258 -1.27 3.46 -8.00
C GLY A 258 -0.76 2.03 -8.08
N TYR A 259 -1.65 1.04 -7.98
CA TYR A 259 -1.26 -0.37 -8.10
C TYR A 259 -0.67 -0.70 -9.47
N SER A 260 -1.19 -0.11 -10.55
CA SER A 260 -0.59 -0.23 -11.88
C SER A 260 0.84 0.34 -11.93
N GLY A 261 1.08 1.50 -11.31
CA GLY A 261 2.42 2.08 -11.20
C GLY A 261 3.38 1.17 -10.42
N GLY A 262 2.91 0.60 -9.31
CA GLY A 262 3.65 -0.38 -8.52
C GLY A 262 4.02 -1.66 -9.28
N ALA A 263 3.34 -1.98 -10.39
CA ALA A 263 3.70 -3.11 -11.27
C ALA A 263 4.61 -2.68 -12.43
N VAL A 264 4.35 -1.51 -13.04
CA VAL A 264 5.06 -1.03 -14.22
C VAL A 264 6.49 -0.58 -13.89
N PHE A 265 6.69 0.21 -12.84
CA PHE A 265 8.02 0.77 -12.55
C PHE A 265 9.06 -0.29 -12.15
N PRO A 266 8.78 -1.25 -11.26
CA PRO A 266 9.76 -2.29 -10.93
C PRO A 266 10.15 -3.12 -12.15
N PHE A 267 9.20 -3.38 -13.05
CA PHE A 267 9.46 -4.06 -14.31
C PHE A 267 10.39 -3.24 -15.22
N LEU A 268 10.10 -1.93 -15.40
CA LEU A 268 10.95 -1.04 -16.21
C LEU A 268 12.37 -0.94 -15.64
N ILE A 269 12.53 -0.79 -14.33
CA ILE A 269 13.86 -0.71 -13.72
C ILE A 269 14.58 -2.05 -13.88
N GLY A 270 13.88 -3.17 -13.70
CA GLY A 270 14.42 -4.50 -13.97
C GLY A 270 14.93 -4.69 -15.41
N LEU A 271 14.28 -4.06 -16.40
CA LEU A 271 14.76 -4.06 -17.78
C LEU A 271 16.00 -3.17 -17.98
N ILE A 272 16.07 -2.03 -17.31
CA ILE A 272 17.20 -1.08 -17.43
C ILE A 272 18.46 -1.62 -16.75
N SER A 273 18.28 -2.42 -15.71
CA SER A 273 19.37 -2.95 -14.88
C SER A 273 20.02 -4.24 -15.39
N GLN A 274 19.39 -4.91 -16.36
CA GLN A 274 19.95 -6.09 -17.02
C GLN A 274 20.96 -5.68 -18.09
#